data_AF-A0A9P5XGE2-F1
#
_entry.id   AF-A0A9P5XGE2-F1
#
_cell.length_a   1.000
_cell.length_b   1.000
_cell.length_c   1.000
_cell.angle_alpha   90.00
_cell.angle_beta   90.00
_cell.angle_gamma   90.00
#
_symmetry.space_group_name_H-M   'P 1'
#
loop_
_entity.id
_entity.type
_entity.pdbx_description
1 polymer ?
#
loop_
_entity_poly.entity_id
_entity_poly.type
_entity_poly.pdbx_seq_one_letter_code
_entity_poly.pdbx_strand_id
1 'polypeptide(L)' 'DPFLRHLVLLLSVYELGTKSAPAPVWHGPRNWQTDAIIRAIVALGRRLWTAEE' A
#
# COMPACT_ATOMS: atom_id res chain seq x y z
N ASP A 1 12.59 8.13 7.62
CA ASP A 1 12.29 6.73 7.93
C ASP A 1 12.01 5.98 6.61
N PRO A 2 12.74 4.91 6.30
CA PRO A 2 12.55 4.11 5.08
C PRO A 2 11.14 3.54 4.91
N PHE A 3 10.48 3.16 6.02
CA PHE A 3 9.12 2.62 5.99
C PHE A 3 8.09 3.71 5.72
N LEU A 4 8.22 4.89 6.33
CA LEU A 4 7.34 6.04 6.02
C LEU A 4 7.42 6.44 4.54
N ARG A 5 8.63 6.43 3.96
CA ARG A 5 8.79 6.71 2.52
C ARG A 5 8.09 5.67 1.65
N HIS A 6 8.13 4.40 2.06
CA HIS A 6 7.39 3.34 1.38
C HIS A 6 5.87 3.54 1.48
N LEU A 7 5.35 3.94 2.65
CA LEU A 7 3.93 4.23 2.83
C LEU A 7 3.46 5.40 1.95
N VAL A 8 4.26 6.47 1.87
CA VAL A 8 3.95 7.61 0.98
C VAL A 8 3.85 7.15 -0.47
N LEU A 9 4.83 6.38 -0.96
CA LEU A 9 4.79 5.85 -2.33
C LEU A 9 3.58 4.95 -2.58
N LEU A 10 3.24 4.09 -1.62
CA LEU A 10 2.10 3.18 -1.72
C LEU A 10 0.78 3.95 -1.79
N LEU A 11 0.59 4.98 -0.95
CA LEU A 11 -0.60 5.81 -0.95
C LEU A 11 -0.72 6.65 -2.23
N SER A 12 0.38 7.21 -2.73
CA SER A 12 0.37 7.94 -4.01
C SER A 12 -0.07 7.07 -5.19
N VAL A 13 0.28 5.78 -5.19
CA VAL A 13 -0.20 4.83 -6.22
C VAL A 13 -1.70 4.59 -6.09
N TYR A 14 -2.23 4.51 -4.87
CA TYR A 14 -3.69 4.40 -4.67
C TYR A 14 -4.43 5.68 -5.08
N GLU A 15 -3.87 6.87 -4.85
CA GLU A 15 -4.45 8.14 -5.28
C GLU A 15 -4.50 8.30 -6.81
N LEU A 16 -3.48 7.79 -7.53
CA LEU A 16 -3.43 7.81 -9.00
C LEU A 16 -4.42 6.84 -9.67
N GLY A 17 -5.08 6.00 -8.88
CA GLY A 17 -5.91 4.91 -9.38
C GLY A 17 -5.11 3.62 -9.50
N THR A 18 -5.64 2.59 -8.86
CA THR A 18 -5.08 1.22 -8.77
C THR A 18 -4.81 0.55 -10.12
N LYS A 19 -5.39 1.04 -11.21
CA LYS A 19 -5.16 0.56 -12.59
C LYS A 19 -3.88 1.09 -13.23
N SER A 20 -3.31 2.17 -12.69
CA SER A 20 -2.24 2.93 -13.36
C SER A 20 -0.84 2.40 -13.05
N ALA A 21 -0.63 1.75 -11.90
CA ALA A 21 0.67 1.20 -11.53
C ALA A 21 0.59 0.04 -10.53
N PRO A 22 1.52 -0.93 -10.58
CA PRO A 22 1.63 -1.97 -9.57
C PRO A 22 1.99 -1.37 -8.20
N ALA A 23 1.37 -1.87 -7.14
CA ALA A 23 1.66 -1.43 -5.78
C ALA A 23 3.14 -1.70 -5.43
N PRO A 24 3.87 -0.71 -4.89
CA PRO A 24 5.27 -0.91 -4.49
C PRO A 24 5.39 -2.00 -3.43
N VAL A 25 6.43 -2.84 -3.56
CA VAL A 25 6.71 -3.95 -2.63
C VAL A 25 7.72 -3.50 -1.57
N TRP A 26 7.41 -3.77 -0.29
CA TRP A 26 8.35 -3.51 0.80
C TRP A 26 9.45 -4.58 0.87
N HIS A 27 10.70 -4.15 0.70
CA HIS A 27 11.90 -4.98 0.79
C HIS A 27 12.78 -4.69 2.03
N GLY A 28 12.40 -3.74 2.87
CA GLY A 28 13.16 -3.41 4.09
C GLY A 28 12.87 -4.35 5.26
N PRO A 29 13.40 -4.03 6.45
CA PRO A 29 13.15 -4.79 7.67
C PRO A 29 11.66 -4.98 7.92
N ARG A 30 11.26 -6.21 8.23
CA ARG A 30 9.88 -6.55 8.59
C ARG A 30 9.79 -6.87 10.06
N ASN A 31 8.89 -6.17 10.74
CA ASN A 31 8.46 -6.47 12.08
C ASN A 31 6.93 -6.58 12.11
N TRP A 32 6.39 -6.91 13.28
CA TRP A 32 4.94 -7.09 13.43
C TRP A 32 4.13 -5.84 13.07
N GLN A 33 4.67 -4.64 13.29
CA GLN A 33 4.01 -3.36 12.98
C GLN A 33 3.97 -3.13 11.46
N THR A 34 5.12 -3.27 10.79
CA THR A 34 5.20 -3.09 9.33
C THR A 34 4.31 -4.08 8.61
N ASP A 35 4.27 -5.34 9.07
CA ASP A 35 3.43 -6.37 8.47
C ASP A 35 1.94 -6.12 8.71
N ALA A 36 1.56 -5.64 9.90
CA ALA A 36 0.17 -5.28 10.19
C ALA A 36 -0.31 -4.13 9.31
N ILE A 37 0.52 -3.08 9.15
CA ILE A 37 0.20 -1.91 8.33
C ILE A 37 0.11 -2.28 6.85
N ILE A 38 1.08 -3.05 6.31
CA ILE A 38 1.04 -3.50 4.91
C ILE A 38 -0.22 -4.31 4.63
N ARG A 39 -0.59 -5.25 5.52
CA ARG A 39 -1.83 -6.04 5.37
C ARG A 39 -3.08 -5.16 5.37
N ALA A 40 -3.15 -4.18 6.27
CA ALA A 40 -4.29 -3.25 6.35
C ALA A 40 -4.45 -2.43 5.06
N ILE A 41 -3.35 -1.93 4.51
CA ILE A 41 -3.38 -1.13 3.28
C ILE A 41 -3.80 -1.96 2.07
N VAL A 42 -3.30 -3.21 1.94
CA VAL A 42 -3.75 -4.11 0.88
C VAL A 42 -5.24 -4.40 0.99
N ALA A 43 -5.77 -4.61 2.21
CA ALA A 43 -7.20 -4.81 2.42
C ALA A 43 -8.02 -3.56 2.05
N LEU A 44 -7.53 -2.36 2.36
CA LEU A 44 -8.16 -1.10 1.95
C LEU A 44 -8.15 -0.94 0.43
N GLY A 45 -7.02 -1.22 -0.23
CA GLY A 45 -6.89 -1.16 -1.67
C GLY A 45 -7.86 -2.09 -2.40
N ARG A 46 -8.09 -3.30 -1.87
CA ARG A 46 -9.10 -4.22 -2.40
C ARG A 46 -10.52 -3.68 -2.25
N ARG A 47 -10.85 -3.06 -1.11
CA ARG A 47 -12.17 -2.45 -0.88
C ARG A 47 -12.43 -1.24 -1.78
N LEU A 48 -11.39 -0.43 -2.00
CA LEU A 48 -11.44 0.70 -2.93
C LEU A 48 -11.69 0.20 -4.35
N TRP A 49 -10.96 -0.83 -4.79
CA TRP A 49 -11.18 -1.46 -6.10
C TRP A 49 -12.62 -1.95 -6.28
N THR A 50 -13.15 -2.70 -5.30
CA THR A 50 -14.54 -3.20 -5.37
C THR A 50 -15.61 -2.11 -5.28
N ALA A 51 -15.25 -0.89 -4.85
CA ALA A 51 -16.16 0.25 -4.80
C ALA A 51 -16.07 1.12 -6.07
N GLU A 52 -15.02 0.97 -6.89
CA GLU A 52 -14.87 1.63 -8.19
C GLU A 52 -15.56 0.85 -9.34
N GLU A 53 -15.86 -0.44 -9.14
CA GLU A 53 -16.74 -1.24 -10.03
C GLU A 53 -18.23 -0.92 -9.81
#